data_AF-A0A961GLH9-F1
#
_entry.id   AF-A0A961GLH9-F1
#
_cell.length_a   1.000
_cell.length_b   1.000
_cell.length_c   1.000
_cell.angle_alpha   90.00
_cell.angle_beta   90.00
_cell.angle_gamma   90.00
#
_symmetry.space_group_name_H-M   'P 1'
#
loop_
_entity.id
_entity.type
_entity.pdbx_description
1 polymer ?
#
loop_
_entity_poly.entity_id
_entity_poly.type
_entity_poly.pdbx_seq_one_letter_code
_entity_poly.pdbx_strand_id
1 'polypeptide(L)'
;MSAQPPLPLAPAEASPVGVAAAIVEDDEGGRVFVHGNLVYAWDAGDTAGRRLAAVSLIRIKAATQLQVAEAFAVQPATVRRWEGQLSDAGVAGLLPEPKGPKRKSKLTDDVVAKIQRLREDGASYRAIIAATGVSHGSVRNALTPADGGEKPCTPTSSVAPVEQEQKREQEQERDGEAGPQTDTASEARADGGAADRSAVAVPAALAAGLPVLAAPPDRSGERVLARFGMIPAAPPVFTGCARAPLAGLLLALPALVATGLIETAHDIYGAVVPNGFYSLDAMLCEGVFRALLGAARAEGATRIDPVALGRVLGLDRAPEVKTI
;
A
#
# COMPACT_ATOMS: atom_id res chain seq x y z
N MET A 1 18.11 -15.11 -9.88
CA MET A 1 17.50 -14.02 -9.09
C MET A 1 16.07 -14.43 -8.80
N SER A 2 15.71 -14.65 -7.54
CA SER A 2 14.33 -14.97 -7.14
C SER A 2 13.47 -13.73 -7.40
N ALA A 3 12.77 -13.71 -8.53
CA ALA A 3 11.83 -12.66 -8.89
C ALA A 3 10.53 -12.88 -8.13
N GLN A 4 10.56 -12.70 -6.81
CA GLN A 4 9.34 -12.48 -6.06
C GLN A 4 8.93 -11.03 -6.35
N PRO A 5 7.82 -10.79 -7.06
CA PRO A 5 7.35 -9.44 -7.29
C PRO A 5 7.09 -8.77 -5.92
N PRO A 6 7.40 -7.47 -5.77
CA PRO A 6 7.02 -6.75 -4.57
C PRO A 6 5.52 -6.87 -4.36
N LEU A 7 5.11 -7.12 -3.10
CA LEU A 7 3.70 -7.30 -2.75
C LEU A 7 2.93 -6.00 -3.09
N PRO A 8 1.89 -6.06 -3.94
CA PRO A 8 1.11 -4.88 -4.32
C PRO A 8 0.11 -4.55 -3.20
N LEU A 9 0.64 -4.04 -2.10
CA LEU A 9 -0.10 -3.67 -0.89
C LEU A 9 -0.74 -2.27 -0.99
N ALA A 10 -1.25 -1.92 -2.17
CA ALA A 10 -1.96 -0.65 -2.31
C ALA A 10 -3.35 -0.78 -1.64
N PRO A 11 -3.81 0.24 -0.88
CA PRO A 11 -5.20 0.29 -0.44
C PRO A 11 -6.16 0.11 -1.62
N ALA A 12 -7.33 -0.48 -1.41
CA ALA A 12 -8.29 -0.77 -2.49
C ALA A 12 -8.73 0.48 -3.28
N GLU A 13 -8.72 1.64 -2.61
CA GLU A 13 -9.10 2.95 -3.17
C GLU A 13 -7.94 3.66 -3.87
N ALA A 14 -6.72 3.10 -3.83
CA ALA A 14 -5.53 3.74 -4.34
C ALA A 14 -5.39 3.58 -5.86
N SER A 15 -5.12 4.69 -6.54
CA SER A 15 -4.75 4.71 -7.95
C SER A 15 -3.28 4.33 -8.13
N PRO A 16 -2.94 3.42 -9.06
CA PRO A 16 -1.55 3.00 -9.26
C PRO A 16 -0.71 4.14 -9.84
N VAL A 17 0.53 4.26 -9.37
CA VAL A 17 1.55 5.18 -9.87
C VAL A 17 2.75 4.36 -10.33
N GLY A 18 2.69 3.89 -11.58
CA GLY A 18 3.66 2.93 -12.10
C GLY A 18 3.52 1.55 -11.46
N VAL A 19 4.62 0.82 -11.34
CA VAL A 19 4.63 -0.58 -10.85
C VAL A 19 4.92 -0.72 -9.36
N ALA A 20 5.45 0.34 -8.74
CA ALA A 20 5.99 0.29 -7.38
C ALA A 20 5.21 1.15 -6.39
N ALA A 21 4.40 2.11 -6.85
CA ALA A 21 3.72 3.07 -6.00
C ALA A 21 2.21 3.14 -6.28
N ALA A 22 1.46 3.65 -5.31
CA ALA A 22 0.04 3.95 -5.42
C ALA A 22 -0.29 5.22 -4.62
N ILE A 23 -1.31 5.95 -5.04
CA ILE A 23 -1.77 7.21 -4.41
C ILE A 23 -3.25 7.12 -4.05
N VAL A 24 -3.60 7.64 -2.88
CA VAL A 24 -4.98 7.93 -2.48
C VAL A 24 -5.04 9.45 -2.27
N GLU A 25 -5.96 10.14 -2.93
CA GLU A 25 -6.19 11.57 -2.74
C GLU A 25 -7.70 11.82 -2.61
N ASP A 26 -8.11 12.45 -1.51
CA ASP A 26 -9.49 12.74 -1.12
C ASP A 26 -9.61 14.17 -0.55
N ASP A 27 -10.78 14.52 -0.02
CA ASP A 27 -11.06 15.85 0.51
C ASP A 27 -10.24 16.18 1.78
N GLU A 28 -9.66 15.18 2.45
CA GLU A 28 -8.81 15.36 3.64
C GLU A 28 -7.33 15.54 3.28
N GLY A 29 -6.93 15.23 2.05
CA GLY A 29 -5.56 15.34 1.58
C GLY A 29 -5.14 14.13 0.75
N GLY A 30 -3.90 13.69 0.89
CA GLY A 30 -3.43 12.54 0.12
C GLY A 30 -2.31 11.76 0.75
N ARG A 31 -2.20 10.50 0.31
CA ARG A 31 -1.29 9.47 0.82
C ARG A 31 -0.64 8.76 -0.34
N VAL A 32 0.67 8.53 -0.26
CA VAL A 32 1.43 7.77 -1.26
C VAL A 32 2.06 6.55 -0.60
N PHE A 33 1.85 5.40 -1.22
CA PHE A 33 2.36 4.11 -0.80
C PHE A 33 3.43 3.63 -1.78
N VAL A 34 4.56 3.16 -1.28
CA VAL A 34 5.61 2.51 -2.10
C VAL A 34 5.79 1.08 -1.60
N HIS A 35 5.55 0.12 -2.48
CA HIS A 35 5.50 -1.32 -2.14
C HIS A 35 4.59 -1.60 -0.93
N GLY A 36 3.49 -0.85 -0.82
CA GLY A 36 2.51 -0.96 0.26
C GLY A 36 2.79 -0.19 1.54
N ASN A 37 3.94 0.45 1.66
CA ASN A 37 4.29 1.22 2.86
C ASN A 37 3.90 2.67 2.64
N LEU A 38 3.23 3.29 3.61
CA LEU A 38 2.95 4.72 3.59
C LEU A 38 4.29 5.48 3.66
N VAL A 39 4.60 6.28 2.64
CA VAL A 39 5.86 7.05 2.56
C VAL A 39 5.60 8.55 2.64
N TYR A 40 4.49 9.02 2.06
CA TYR A 40 4.09 10.43 2.13
C TYR A 40 2.63 10.54 2.52
N ALA A 41 2.33 11.55 3.33
CA ALA A 41 0.98 12.01 3.63
C ALA A 41 1.00 13.54 3.63
N TRP A 42 -0.09 14.16 3.20
CA TRP A 42 -0.31 15.60 3.28
C TRP A 42 -1.79 15.87 3.55
N ASP A 43 -2.07 16.97 4.23
CA ASP A 43 -3.43 17.43 4.52
C ASP A 43 -4.02 18.22 3.33
N ALA A 44 -5.33 18.39 3.34
CA ALA A 44 -6.05 19.24 2.41
C ALA A 44 -5.46 20.66 2.41
N GLY A 45 -5.08 21.14 1.23
CA GLY A 45 -4.45 22.46 1.06
C GLY A 45 -2.93 22.49 1.27
N ASP A 46 -2.30 21.42 1.76
CA ASP A 46 -0.84 21.31 1.79
C ASP A 46 -0.29 21.03 0.39
N THR A 47 -0.20 22.10 -0.39
CA THR A 47 0.37 22.03 -1.74
C THR A 47 1.85 21.70 -1.75
N ALA A 48 2.60 21.99 -0.68
CA ALA A 48 4.03 21.74 -0.65
C ALA A 48 4.32 20.26 -0.38
N GLY A 49 3.63 19.65 0.60
CA GLY A 49 3.67 18.22 0.86
C GLY A 49 3.26 17.40 -0.37
N ARG A 50 2.16 17.78 -1.03
CA ARG A 50 1.72 17.15 -2.29
C ARG A 50 2.80 17.19 -3.39
N ARG A 51 3.43 18.35 -3.60
CA ARG A 51 4.50 18.51 -4.61
C ARG A 51 5.74 17.70 -4.24
N LEU A 52 6.10 17.68 -2.96
CA LEU A 52 7.24 16.93 -2.46
C LEU A 52 7.04 15.43 -2.67
N ALA A 53 5.85 14.90 -2.41
CA ALA A 53 5.50 13.51 -2.65
C ALA A 53 5.67 13.14 -4.13
N ALA A 54 5.14 13.96 -5.04
CA ALA A 54 5.25 13.76 -6.49
C ALA A 54 6.72 13.70 -6.97
N VAL A 55 7.53 14.69 -6.60
CA VAL A 55 8.94 14.75 -7.01
C VAL A 55 9.75 13.60 -6.40
N SER A 56 9.43 13.22 -5.16
CA SER A 56 10.17 12.17 -4.47
C SER A 56 10.01 10.79 -5.14
N LEU A 57 8.83 10.49 -5.69
CA LEU A 57 8.60 9.24 -6.45
C LEU A 57 9.53 9.10 -7.67
N ILE A 58 9.85 10.20 -8.33
CA ILE A 58 10.80 10.23 -9.46
C ILE A 58 12.22 9.99 -8.94
N ARG A 59 12.61 10.68 -7.85
CA ARG A 59 13.96 10.60 -7.28
C ARG A 59 14.32 9.18 -6.80
N ILE A 60 13.37 8.47 -6.21
CA ILE A 60 13.56 7.07 -5.80
C ILE A 60 13.36 6.07 -6.95
N LYS A 61 13.09 6.54 -8.16
CA LYS A 61 12.79 5.74 -9.36
C LYS A 61 11.61 4.78 -9.18
N ALA A 62 10.62 5.14 -8.35
CA ALA A 62 9.40 4.37 -8.17
C ALA A 62 8.42 4.54 -9.35
N ALA A 63 8.45 5.71 -10.00
CA ALA A 63 7.60 6.01 -11.15
C ALA A 63 8.29 6.97 -12.13
N THR A 64 7.88 6.90 -13.39
CA THR A 64 8.30 7.86 -14.42
C THR A 64 7.56 9.19 -14.28
N GLN A 65 8.11 10.24 -14.87
CA GLN A 65 7.49 11.57 -14.86
C GLN A 65 6.07 11.58 -15.45
N LEU A 66 5.81 10.79 -16.50
CA LEU A 66 4.48 10.67 -17.11
C LEU A 66 3.48 10.02 -16.14
N GLN A 67 3.89 8.93 -15.49
CA GLN A 67 3.04 8.22 -14.51
C GLN A 67 2.73 9.09 -13.29
N VAL A 68 3.70 9.86 -12.79
CA VAL A 68 3.48 10.81 -11.70
C VAL A 68 2.55 11.93 -12.14
N ALA A 69 2.73 12.48 -13.35
CA ALA A 69 1.87 13.54 -13.85
C ALA A 69 0.41 13.10 -13.97
N GLU A 70 0.17 11.91 -14.52
CA GLU A 70 -1.14 11.28 -14.62
C GLU A 70 -1.78 11.06 -13.24
N ALA A 71 -1.06 10.42 -12.33
CA ALA A 71 -1.57 10.08 -11.00
C ALA A 71 -1.88 11.32 -10.13
N PHE A 72 -1.08 12.38 -10.24
CA PHE A 72 -1.30 13.64 -9.52
C PHE A 72 -2.20 14.62 -10.30
N ALA A 73 -2.80 14.20 -11.41
CA ALA A 73 -3.66 15.03 -12.26
C ALA A 73 -3.02 16.38 -12.65
N VAL A 74 -1.73 16.37 -13.02
CA VAL A 74 -0.98 17.55 -13.46
C VAL A 74 -0.27 17.30 -14.78
N GLN A 75 0.22 18.36 -15.42
CA GLN A 75 1.00 18.23 -16.64
C GLN A 75 2.44 17.78 -16.32
N PRO A 76 3.11 16.98 -17.18
CA PRO A 76 4.50 16.58 -16.98
C PRO A 76 5.46 17.77 -16.81
N ALA A 77 5.23 18.86 -17.54
CA ALA A 77 6.00 20.10 -17.41
C ALA A 77 5.93 20.71 -15.99
N THR A 78 4.79 20.58 -15.31
CA THR A 78 4.61 21.03 -13.94
C THR A 78 5.47 20.21 -12.97
N VAL A 79 5.49 18.89 -13.14
CA VAL A 79 6.34 18.00 -12.32
C VAL A 79 7.83 18.31 -12.52
N ARG A 80 8.25 18.58 -13.77
CA ARG A 80 9.64 19.04 -14.08
C ARG A 80 9.97 20.34 -13.37
N ARG A 81 9.02 21.28 -13.35
CA ARG A 81 9.21 22.57 -12.66
C ARG A 81 9.38 22.37 -11.16
N TRP A 82 8.59 21.49 -10.54
CA TRP A 82 8.73 21.16 -9.13
C TRP A 82 10.07 20.49 -8.83
N GLU A 83 10.54 19.59 -9.68
CA GLU A 83 11.87 18.97 -9.55
C GLU A 83 12.99 20.01 -9.60
N GLY A 84 12.91 20.98 -10.54
CA GLY A 84 13.83 22.11 -10.60
C GLY A 84 13.78 22.97 -9.34
N GLN A 85 12.57 23.36 -8.90
CA GLN A 85 12.37 24.14 -7.67
C GLN A 85 12.93 23.46 -6.42
N LEU A 86 12.74 22.15 -6.29
CA LEU A 86 13.29 21.35 -5.19
C LEU A 86 14.82 21.27 -5.26
N SER A 87 15.39 21.20 -6.47
CA SER A 87 16.84 21.15 -6.67
C SER A 87 17.51 22.49 -6.36
N ASP A 88 16.87 23.59 -6.74
CA ASP A 88 17.43 24.95 -6.60
C ASP A 88 17.29 25.49 -5.18
N ALA A 89 16.14 25.26 -4.53
CA ALA A 89 15.78 25.91 -3.26
C ALA A 89 15.30 24.93 -2.18
N GLY A 90 15.46 23.62 -2.39
CA GLY A 90 14.97 22.61 -1.46
C GLY A 90 13.44 22.65 -1.31
N VAL A 91 12.94 22.15 -0.19
CA VAL A 91 11.48 22.09 0.06
C VAL A 91 10.84 23.49 0.06
N ALA A 92 11.60 24.52 0.43
CA ALA A 92 11.13 25.91 0.38
C ALA A 92 10.73 26.35 -1.05
N GLY A 93 11.41 25.82 -2.08
CA GLY A 93 11.06 26.09 -3.48
C GLY A 93 9.70 25.53 -3.91
N LEU A 94 9.16 24.55 -3.17
CA LEU A 94 7.86 23.95 -3.45
C LEU A 94 6.70 24.68 -2.78
N LEU A 95 6.96 25.66 -1.91
CA LEU A 95 5.91 26.46 -1.28
C LEU A 95 5.12 27.26 -2.33
N PRO A 96 3.82 27.49 -2.13
CA PRO A 96 3.05 28.38 -2.98
C PRO A 96 3.64 29.81 -2.91
N GLU A 97 3.76 30.46 -4.08
CA GLU A 97 4.17 31.86 -4.12
C GLU A 97 3.15 32.72 -3.34
N PRO A 98 3.61 33.71 -2.54
CA PRO A 98 2.71 34.63 -1.86
C PRO A 98 1.76 35.30 -2.87
N LYS A 99 0.45 35.14 -2.67
CA LYS A 99 -0.57 35.86 -3.45
C LYS A 99 -0.59 37.31 -2.98
N GLY A 100 0.18 38.16 -3.65
CA GLY A 100 0.18 39.61 -3.46
C GLY A 100 0.55 40.33 -4.76
N PRO A 101 0.20 41.63 -4.89
CA PRO A 101 0.67 42.42 -6.01
C PRO A 101 2.20 42.38 -6.05
N LYS A 102 2.77 41.83 -7.13
CA LYS A 102 4.23 41.69 -7.31
C LYS A 102 4.98 43.04 -7.23
N ARG A 103 4.27 44.17 -7.41
CA ARG A 103 4.77 45.53 -7.21
C ARG A 103 3.69 46.45 -6.64
N LYS A 104 4.09 47.42 -5.80
CA LYS A 104 3.22 48.52 -5.35
C LYS A 104 2.88 49.40 -6.56
N SER A 105 1.62 49.39 -7.01
CA SER A 105 1.21 50.07 -8.26
C SER A 105 1.23 51.60 -8.22
N LYS A 106 1.19 52.20 -7.03
CA LYS A 106 1.15 53.67 -6.84
C LYS A 106 2.33 54.25 -6.05
N LEU A 107 3.11 53.40 -5.40
CA LEU A 107 4.27 53.82 -4.60
C LEU A 107 5.49 53.05 -5.13
N THR A 108 5.91 53.42 -6.35
CA THR A 108 7.12 52.89 -6.98
C THR A 108 8.36 53.45 -6.28
N ASP A 109 9.50 52.79 -6.46
CA ASP A 109 10.78 53.20 -5.86
C ASP A 109 11.14 54.63 -6.25
N ASP A 110 10.86 55.03 -7.49
CA ASP A 110 11.05 56.41 -7.98
C ASP A 110 10.18 57.44 -7.22
N VAL A 111 8.93 57.08 -6.90
CA VAL A 111 8.00 57.95 -6.16
C VAL A 111 8.44 58.04 -4.69
N VAL A 112 8.94 56.96 -4.09
CA VAL A 112 9.51 56.97 -2.74
C VAL A 112 10.76 57.86 -2.67
N ALA A 113 11.68 57.72 -3.63
CA ALA A 113 12.88 58.55 -3.72
C ALA A 113 12.52 60.04 -3.91
N LYS A 114 11.49 60.35 -4.71
CA LYS A 114 10.98 61.72 -4.87
C LYS A 114 10.39 62.27 -3.56
N ILE A 115 9.65 61.46 -2.81
CA ILE A 115 9.10 61.84 -1.50
C ILE A 115 10.22 62.13 -0.49
N GLN A 116 11.26 61.30 -0.45
CA GLN A 116 12.41 61.46 0.44
C GLN A 116 13.20 62.74 0.12
N ARG A 117 13.53 62.98 -1.15
CA ARG A 117 14.22 64.23 -1.57
C ARG A 117 13.43 65.48 -1.21
N LEU A 118 12.13 65.51 -1.51
CA LEU A 118 11.28 66.65 -1.14
C LEU A 118 11.22 66.85 0.38
N ARG A 119 11.36 65.76 1.16
CA ARG A 119 11.39 65.84 2.61
C ARG A 119 12.72 66.37 3.14
N GLU A 120 13.84 65.98 2.54
CA GLU A 120 15.18 66.51 2.81
C GLU A 120 15.28 68.01 2.45
N ASP A 121 14.64 68.43 1.37
CA ASP A 121 14.53 69.83 0.94
C ASP A 121 13.57 70.67 1.81
N GLY A 122 13.03 70.10 2.90
CA GLY A 122 12.20 70.80 3.88
C GLY A 122 10.73 70.98 3.49
N ALA A 123 10.25 70.30 2.43
CA ALA A 123 8.85 70.41 2.03
C ALA A 123 7.89 69.86 3.09
N SER A 124 6.75 70.54 3.26
CA SER A 124 5.66 70.08 4.13
C SER A 124 4.94 68.88 3.51
N TYR A 125 4.32 68.04 4.33
CA TYR A 125 3.52 66.89 3.87
C TYR A 125 2.48 67.29 2.81
N ARG A 126 1.86 68.46 2.95
CA ARG A 126 0.89 69.00 2.00
C ARG A 126 1.52 69.32 0.64
N ALA A 127 2.73 69.88 0.63
CA ALA A 127 3.48 70.16 -0.60
C ALA A 127 3.92 68.87 -1.30
N ILE A 128 4.34 67.85 -0.53
CA ILE A 128 4.73 66.54 -1.08
C ILE A 128 3.52 65.86 -1.74
N ILE A 129 2.35 65.88 -1.09
CA ILE A 129 1.10 65.33 -1.67
C ILE A 129 0.76 66.02 -2.98
N ALA A 130 0.82 67.36 -3.03
CA ALA A 130 0.56 68.12 -4.25
C ALA A 130 1.54 67.80 -5.38
N ALA A 131 2.82 67.56 -5.06
CA ALA A 131 3.87 67.30 -6.04
C ALA A 131 3.96 65.84 -6.54
N THR A 132 3.34 64.89 -5.82
CA THR A 132 3.44 63.45 -6.10
C THR A 132 2.09 62.81 -6.43
N GLY A 133 0.97 63.46 -6.09
CA GLY A 133 -0.38 62.94 -6.33
C GLY A 133 -0.75 61.73 -5.48
N VAL A 134 0.07 61.35 -4.49
CA VAL A 134 -0.21 60.24 -3.56
C VAL A 134 -0.84 60.74 -2.26
N SER A 135 -1.56 59.83 -1.59
CA SER A 135 -2.26 60.15 -0.33
C SER A 135 -1.30 60.50 0.81
N HIS A 136 -1.79 61.24 1.80
CA HIS A 136 -1.03 61.55 3.03
C HIS A 136 -0.50 60.28 3.73
N GLY A 137 -1.31 59.21 3.76
CA GLY A 137 -0.90 57.92 4.33
C GLY A 137 0.26 57.27 3.56
N SER A 138 0.29 57.43 2.24
CA SER A 138 1.38 56.93 1.38
C SER A 138 2.68 57.69 1.60
N VAL A 139 2.63 59.01 1.77
CA VAL A 139 3.79 59.84 2.10
C VAL A 139 4.36 59.46 3.47
N ARG A 140 3.49 59.26 4.48
CA ARG A 140 3.93 58.80 5.81
C ARG A 140 4.58 57.42 5.76
N ASN A 141 4.00 56.49 5.00
CA ASN A 141 4.54 55.13 4.84
C ASN A 141 5.88 55.12 4.10
N ALA A 142 6.09 56.03 3.13
CA ALA A 142 7.35 56.17 2.40
C ALA A 142 8.48 56.79 3.23
N LEU A 143 8.14 57.52 4.29
CA LEU A 143 9.09 58.16 5.22
C LEU A 143 9.31 57.36 6.51
N THR A 144 8.58 56.27 6.71
CA THR A 144 8.81 55.36 7.82
C THR A 144 9.91 54.38 7.40
N PRO A 145 11.00 54.21 8.17
CA PRO A 145 11.97 53.15 7.91
C PRO A 145 11.23 51.80 7.83
N ALA A 146 11.63 50.95 6.88
CA ALA A 146 11.08 49.60 6.82
C ALA A 146 11.57 48.81 8.05
N ASP A 147 10.80 48.87 9.14
CA ASP A 147 10.91 47.86 10.19
C ASP A 147 10.51 46.53 9.55
N GLY A 148 11.51 45.77 9.10
CA GLY A 148 11.43 44.35 8.77
C GLY A 148 11.21 43.52 10.03
N GLY A 149 10.24 43.90 10.85
CA GLY A 149 9.83 43.18 12.04
C GLY A 149 9.02 41.96 11.66
N GLU A 150 9.70 40.89 11.25
CA GLU A 150 9.27 39.55 11.62
C GLU A 150 9.13 39.57 13.16
N LYS A 151 7.89 39.62 13.63
CA LYS A 151 7.61 39.33 15.03
C LYS A 151 8.02 37.87 15.24
N PRO A 152 8.94 37.56 16.17
CA PRO A 152 9.25 36.18 16.51
C PRO A 152 7.96 35.50 16.94
N CYS A 153 7.56 34.44 16.23
CA CYS A 153 6.52 33.54 16.70
C CYS A 153 7.08 32.84 17.93
N THR A 154 6.61 33.23 19.11
CA THR A 154 6.80 32.45 20.33
C THR A 154 6.02 31.14 20.18
N PRO A 155 6.66 29.97 20.36
CA PRO A 155 5.95 28.70 20.31
C PRO A 155 4.99 28.65 21.50
N THR A 156 3.68 28.59 21.21
CA THR A 156 2.70 28.22 22.23
C THR A 156 2.79 26.71 22.41
N SER A 157 3.54 26.29 23.43
CA SER A 157 3.41 24.95 23.99
C SER A 157 2.06 24.88 24.71
N SER A 158 1.03 24.38 24.03
CA SER A 158 -0.17 23.87 24.69
C SER A 158 -0.06 22.35 24.73
N VAL A 159 0.65 21.84 25.73
CA VAL A 159 0.42 20.49 26.24
C VAL A 159 -0.44 20.69 27.48
N ALA A 160 -1.70 20.29 27.40
CA ALA A 160 -2.51 19.97 28.56
C ALA A 160 -3.42 18.78 28.21
N PRO A 161 -3.67 17.89 29.18
CA PRO A 161 -3.98 16.48 28.95
C PRO A 161 -5.48 16.26 28.77
N VAL A 162 -5.87 15.32 27.91
CA VAL A 162 -7.24 14.80 27.90
C VAL A 162 -7.31 13.69 28.94
N GLU A 163 -7.92 14.01 30.08
CA GLU A 163 -8.31 13.05 31.10
C GLU A 163 -9.40 12.12 30.56
N GLN A 164 -9.25 10.84 30.90
CA GLN A 164 -10.18 9.76 30.59
C GLN A 164 -11.40 9.88 31.51
N GLU A 165 -12.60 9.98 30.94
CA GLU A 165 -13.85 9.76 31.68
C GLU A 165 -14.49 8.44 31.25
N GLN A 166 -14.28 7.44 32.11
CA GLN A 166 -15.06 6.22 32.17
C GLN A 166 -16.48 6.55 32.66
N LYS A 167 -17.50 6.06 31.97
CA LYS A 167 -18.82 5.82 32.56
C LYS A 167 -19.28 4.40 32.25
N ARG A 168 -19.15 3.56 33.27
CA ARG A 168 -19.93 2.34 33.47
C ARG A 168 -21.28 2.73 34.07
N GLU A 169 -22.37 2.21 33.52
CA GLU A 169 -23.59 1.89 34.27
C GLU A 169 -24.12 0.53 33.77
N GLN A 170 -23.96 -0.49 34.61
CA GLN A 170 -24.86 -1.66 34.71
C GLN A 170 -26.12 -1.15 35.47
N GLU A 171 -27.35 -1.63 35.29
CA GLU A 171 -27.83 -2.96 35.67
C GLU A 171 -29.35 -3.01 35.40
N GLN A 172 -29.90 -4.11 34.87
CA GLN A 172 -31.10 -4.71 35.46
C GLN A 172 -31.29 -6.17 35.00
N GLU A 173 -31.07 -7.07 35.94
CA GLU A 173 -31.51 -8.46 35.93
C GLU A 173 -33.03 -8.55 36.15
N ARG A 174 -33.65 -9.60 35.60
CA ARG A 174 -34.69 -10.39 36.27
C ARG A 174 -34.76 -11.79 35.66
N ASP A 175 -34.26 -12.74 36.46
CA ASP A 175 -34.62 -14.13 36.69
C ASP A 175 -35.61 -14.89 35.78
N GLY A 176 -35.27 -16.16 35.56
CA GLY A 176 -36.23 -17.21 35.21
C GLY A 176 -35.57 -18.51 34.75
N GLU A 177 -35.12 -19.34 35.70
CA GLU A 177 -34.71 -20.74 35.51
C GLU A 177 -35.73 -21.60 34.74
N ALA A 178 -35.24 -22.56 33.95
CA ALA A 178 -35.40 -24.00 34.20
C ALA A 178 -35.09 -24.81 32.92
N GLY A 179 -34.16 -25.77 33.04
CA GLY A 179 -33.97 -26.85 32.06
C GLY A 179 -35.19 -27.80 32.02
N PRO A 180 -35.18 -28.82 31.13
CA PRO A 180 -34.26 -29.93 31.37
C PRO A 180 -33.67 -30.60 30.13
N GLN A 181 -32.55 -31.29 30.39
CA GLN A 181 -32.01 -32.39 29.61
C GLN A 181 -33.00 -33.56 29.56
N THR A 182 -33.02 -34.29 28.44
CA THR A 182 -33.32 -35.72 28.46
C THR A 182 -32.34 -36.45 27.56
N ASP A 183 -31.54 -37.30 28.22
CA ASP A 183 -30.83 -38.43 27.61
C ASP A 183 -31.80 -39.35 26.87
N THR A 184 -31.34 -39.93 25.77
CA THR A 184 -31.57 -41.35 25.50
C THR A 184 -30.54 -41.87 24.51
N ALA A 185 -29.67 -42.73 25.02
CA ALA A 185 -28.88 -43.65 24.21
C ALA A 185 -29.77 -44.80 23.73
N SER A 186 -29.55 -45.31 22.51
CA SER A 186 -29.59 -46.75 22.25
C SER A 186 -28.95 -47.11 20.90
N GLU A 187 -28.37 -48.29 20.89
CA GLU A 187 -27.40 -48.89 19.98
C GLU A 187 -28.07 -49.48 18.71
N ALA A 188 -27.29 -49.70 17.65
CA ALA A 188 -27.04 -51.05 17.11
C ALA A 188 -26.28 -51.01 15.76
N ARG A 189 -25.43 -52.02 15.58
CA ARG A 189 -24.54 -52.30 14.44
C ARG A 189 -25.22 -53.11 13.33
N ALA A 190 -24.45 -53.28 12.24
CA ALA A 190 -24.46 -54.37 11.23
C ALA A 190 -25.45 -54.18 10.07
N ASP A 191 -25.16 -54.48 8.79
CA ASP A 191 -24.02 -55.04 8.06
C ASP A 191 -24.33 -54.94 6.55
N GLY A 192 -23.29 -54.99 5.71
CA GLY A 192 -23.32 -55.63 4.38
C GLY A 192 -24.05 -54.96 3.21
N GLY A 193 -23.30 -54.58 2.18
CA GLY A 193 -23.87 -54.36 0.84
C GLY A 193 -22.91 -53.73 -0.16
N ALA A 194 -22.16 -54.56 -0.86
CA ALA A 194 -21.14 -54.19 -1.83
C ALA A 194 -21.70 -53.55 -3.13
N ALA A 195 -20.86 -52.69 -3.70
CA ALA A 195 -20.68 -52.39 -5.13
C ALA A 195 -21.83 -51.73 -5.91
N ASP A 196 -21.64 -50.46 -6.23
CA ASP A 196 -21.57 -50.11 -7.66
C ASP A 196 -20.45 -49.10 -7.92
N ARG A 197 -19.77 -49.30 -9.04
CA ARG A 197 -18.52 -48.67 -9.43
C ARG A 197 -18.79 -47.37 -10.18
N SER A 198 -18.06 -46.33 -9.77
CA SER A 198 -17.44 -45.36 -10.66
C SER A 198 -18.35 -44.67 -11.69
N ALA A 199 -19.05 -43.64 -11.24
CA ALA A 199 -19.14 -42.41 -12.02
C ALA A 199 -18.44 -41.32 -11.22
N VAL A 200 -17.15 -41.09 -11.49
CA VAL A 200 -16.53 -39.82 -11.09
C VAL A 200 -17.31 -38.76 -11.85
N ALA A 201 -18.22 -38.07 -11.15
CA ALA A 201 -18.97 -36.97 -11.71
C ALA A 201 -17.95 -35.92 -12.15
N VAL A 202 -17.76 -35.81 -13.45
CA VAL A 202 -16.95 -34.76 -14.05
C VAL A 202 -17.68 -33.46 -13.73
N PRO A 203 -17.11 -32.54 -12.93
CA PRO A 203 -17.82 -31.34 -12.50
C PRO A 203 -18.25 -30.53 -13.72
N ALA A 204 -19.44 -29.92 -13.66
CA ALA A 204 -20.07 -29.15 -14.75
C ALA A 204 -19.17 -28.03 -15.34
N ALA A 205 -18.10 -27.65 -14.64
CA ALA A 205 -17.04 -26.76 -15.11
C ALA A 205 -16.29 -27.26 -16.37
N LEU A 206 -16.32 -28.57 -16.67
CA LEU A 206 -15.74 -29.14 -17.90
C LEU A 206 -16.64 -28.96 -19.14
N ALA A 207 -17.88 -28.49 -18.98
CA ALA A 207 -18.80 -28.24 -20.09
C ALA A 207 -18.61 -26.85 -20.74
N ALA A 208 -17.98 -25.90 -20.04
CA ALA A 208 -17.52 -24.65 -20.62
C ALA A 208 -16.06 -24.83 -21.07
N GLY A 209 -15.72 -24.38 -22.28
CA GLY A 209 -14.37 -24.53 -22.82
C GLY A 209 -13.31 -24.04 -21.83
N LEU A 210 -12.45 -24.97 -21.37
CA LEU A 210 -11.40 -24.64 -20.42
C LEU A 210 -10.27 -23.87 -21.14
N PRO A 211 -9.75 -22.80 -20.52
CA PRO A 211 -8.55 -22.14 -21.05
C PRO A 211 -7.39 -23.13 -21.06
N VAL A 212 -6.52 -23.05 -22.08
CA VAL A 212 -5.36 -23.95 -22.22
C VAL A 212 -4.49 -23.94 -20.97
N LEU A 213 -4.21 -22.75 -20.44
CA LEU A 213 -3.51 -22.51 -19.17
C LEU A 213 -4.13 -21.28 -18.52
N ALA A 214 -5.11 -21.46 -17.61
CA ALA A 214 -5.68 -20.36 -16.84
C ALA A 214 -4.59 -19.65 -16.04
N ALA A 215 -4.58 -18.32 -15.93
CA ALA A 215 -3.68 -17.67 -14.97
C ALA A 215 -3.97 -18.20 -13.54
N PRO A 216 -2.96 -18.43 -12.69
CA PRO A 216 -3.19 -18.69 -11.28
C PRO A 216 -4.00 -17.53 -10.66
N PRO A 217 -4.85 -17.81 -9.65
CA PRO A 217 -5.57 -16.76 -8.96
C PRO A 217 -4.59 -15.78 -8.30
N ASP A 218 -4.99 -14.53 -8.12
CA ASP A 218 -4.17 -13.58 -7.35
C ASP A 218 -4.07 -14.05 -5.89
N ARG A 219 -2.84 -14.29 -5.43
CA ARG A 219 -2.53 -14.73 -4.06
C ARG A 219 -1.82 -13.63 -3.26
N SER A 220 -1.79 -12.39 -3.78
CA SER A 220 -1.04 -11.28 -3.16
C SER A 220 -1.46 -11.01 -1.72
N GLY A 221 -2.77 -11.01 -1.42
CA GLY A 221 -3.28 -10.80 -0.07
C GLY A 221 -2.80 -11.87 0.93
N GLU A 222 -2.79 -13.14 0.54
CA GLU A 222 -2.29 -14.20 1.41
C GLU A 222 -0.77 -14.16 1.56
N ARG A 223 -0.03 -13.79 0.51
CA ARG A 223 1.43 -13.58 0.62
C ARG A 223 1.78 -12.48 1.61
N VAL A 224 0.95 -11.44 1.68
CA VAL A 224 1.06 -10.37 2.68
C VAL A 224 0.78 -10.91 4.07
N LEU A 225 -0.36 -11.57 4.27
CA LEU A 225 -0.73 -12.12 5.57
C LEU A 225 0.34 -13.11 6.07
N ALA A 226 0.84 -13.97 5.17
CA ALA A 226 1.93 -14.90 5.44
C ALA A 226 3.23 -14.19 5.85
N ARG A 227 3.60 -13.11 5.16
CA ARG A 227 4.79 -12.31 5.51
C ARG A 227 4.72 -11.74 6.93
N PHE A 228 3.51 -11.39 7.38
CA PHE A 228 3.26 -10.91 8.74
C PHE A 228 2.91 -12.02 9.75
N GLY A 229 2.97 -13.30 9.34
CA GLY A 229 2.62 -14.44 10.20
C GLY A 229 1.14 -14.48 10.61
N MET A 230 0.26 -13.78 9.90
CA MET A 230 -1.17 -13.64 10.21
C MET A 230 -2.04 -14.80 9.71
N ILE A 231 -1.48 -15.65 8.85
CA ILE A 231 -2.10 -16.91 8.44
C ILE A 231 -1.13 -18.06 8.71
N PRO A 232 -1.62 -19.26 9.10
CA PRO A 232 -0.77 -20.43 9.29
C PRO A 232 -0.15 -20.89 7.97
N ALA A 233 -0.98 -21.00 6.93
CA ALA A 233 -0.55 -21.32 5.57
C ALA A 233 -1.60 -20.86 4.55
N ALA A 234 -1.19 -20.74 3.29
CA ALA A 234 -2.08 -20.50 2.17
C ALA A 234 -2.73 -21.83 1.73
N PRO A 235 -4.08 -21.94 1.65
CA PRO A 235 -4.74 -23.18 1.27
C PRO A 235 -4.58 -23.49 -0.23
N PRO A 236 -4.52 -24.76 -0.66
CA PRO A 236 -4.44 -25.09 -2.07
C PRO A 236 -5.73 -24.68 -2.81
N VAL A 237 -5.58 -23.94 -3.91
CA VAL A 237 -6.65 -23.52 -4.82
C VAL A 237 -6.31 -23.95 -6.23
N PHE A 238 -7.10 -24.87 -6.78
CA PHE A 238 -6.92 -25.40 -8.13
C PHE A 238 -7.80 -24.65 -9.14
N THR A 239 -7.20 -24.26 -10.26
CA THR A 239 -7.91 -23.65 -11.38
C THR A 239 -8.02 -24.62 -12.55
N GLY A 240 -9.22 -24.72 -13.13
CA GLY A 240 -9.46 -25.56 -14.30
C GLY A 240 -8.63 -25.10 -15.49
N CYS A 241 -7.99 -26.04 -16.20
CA CYS A 241 -7.26 -25.77 -17.44
C CYS A 241 -7.27 -27.00 -18.35
N ALA A 242 -7.24 -26.78 -19.66
CA ALA A 242 -7.23 -27.86 -20.65
C ALA A 242 -5.86 -28.56 -20.75
N ARG A 243 -4.78 -27.88 -20.34
CA ARG A 243 -3.43 -28.44 -20.28
C ARG A 243 -2.73 -27.98 -19.00
N ALA A 244 -2.60 -28.88 -18.03
CA ALA A 244 -1.79 -28.67 -16.83
C ALA A 244 -0.42 -29.35 -17.00
N PRO A 245 0.68 -28.61 -17.22
CA PRO A 245 2.01 -29.18 -17.17
C PRO A 245 2.24 -29.89 -15.83
N LEU A 246 2.94 -31.01 -15.85
CA LEU A 246 3.30 -31.80 -14.66
C LEU A 246 2.11 -32.43 -13.89
N ALA A 247 0.88 -32.34 -14.37
CA ALA A 247 -0.30 -32.91 -13.69
C ALA A 247 -0.21 -34.43 -13.44
N GLY A 248 0.61 -35.15 -14.21
CA GLY A 248 0.87 -36.58 -13.98
C GLY A 248 1.47 -36.88 -12.58
N LEU A 249 2.07 -35.89 -11.92
CA LEU A 249 2.55 -36.02 -10.54
C LEU A 249 1.43 -36.31 -9.54
N LEU A 250 0.20 -35.88 -9.82
CA LEU A 250 -0.96 -36.16 -8.97
C LEU A 250 -1.27 -37.66 -8.87
N LEU A 251 -0.82 -38.46 -9.85
CA LEU A 251 -0.94 -39.93 -9.79
C LEU A 251 -0.11 -40.54 -8.65
N ALA A 252 0.88 -39.81 -8.12
CA ALA A 252 1.68 -40.24 -6.99
C ALA A 252 0.99 -39.97 -5.63
N LEU A 253 -0.06 -39.14 -5.58
CA LEU A 253 -0.71 -38.78 -4.32
C LEU A 253 -1.26 -39.98 -3.54
N PRO A 254 -1.96 -40.96 -4.15
CA PRO A 254 -2.43 -42.12 -3.40
C PRO A 254 -1.29 -42.93 -2.79
N ALA A 255 -0.17 -43.08 -3.52
CA ALA A 255 1.01 -43.75 -3.02
C ALA A 255 1.68 -42.96 -1.88
N LEU A 256 1.75 -41.63 -2.02
CA LEU A 256 2.27 -40.74 -0.98
C LEU A 256 1.44 -40.84 0.31
N VAL A 257 0.12 -40.77 0.22
CA VAL A 257 -0.78 -40.94 1.37
C VAL A 257 -0.59 -42.32 2.02
N ALA A 258 -0.48 -43.38 1.22
CA ALA A 258 -0.25 -44.73 1.74
C ALA A 258 1.07 -44.89 2.52
N THR A 259 2.05 -43.98 2.35
CA THR A 259 3.29 -44.01 3.14
C THR A 259 3.12 -43.51 4.58
N GLY A 260 2.07 -42.76 4.89
CA GLY A 260 1.91 -42.08 6.18
C GLY A 260 2.88 -40.91 6.41
N LEU A 261 3.61 -40.47 5.37
CA LEU A 261 4.63 -39.43 5.49
C LEU A 261 4.04 -38.09 5.98
N ILE A 262 2.88 -37.72 5.46
CA ILE A 262 2.26 -36.42 5.75
C ILE A 262 1.79 -36.40 7.20
N GLU A 263 1.09 -37.45 7.64
CA GLU A 263 0.60 -37.62 9.00
C GLU A 263 1.77 -37.60 9.99
N THR A 264 2.81 -38.41 9.73
CA THR A 264 4.02 -38.46 10.57
C THR A 264 4.72 -37.10 10.64
N ALA A 265 4.75 -36.36 9.53
CA ALA A 265 5.36 -35.03 9.51
C ALA A 265 4.56 -34.01 10.34
N HIS A 266 3.23 -34.07 10.33
CA HIS A 266 2.41 -33.22 11.20
C HIS A 266 2.58 -33.56 12.68
N ASP A 267 2.68 -34.84 13.02
CA ASP A 267 2.92 -35.27 14.40
C ASP A 267 4.25 -34.75 14.96
N ILE A 268 5.29 -34.69 14.11
CA ILE A 268 6.65 -34.29 14.52
C ILE A 268 6.86 -32.78 14.39
N TYR A 269 6.42 -32.18 13.28
CA TYR A 269 6.76 -30.81 12.91
C TYR A 269 5.59 -29.84 12.96
N GLY A 270 4.34 -30.31 13.04
CA GLY A 270 3.15 -29.46 12.92
C GLY A 270 3.12 -28.29 13.91
N ALA A 271 3.60 -28.49 15.14
CA ALA A 271 3.68 -27.43 16.16
C ALA A 271 4.89 -26.49 15.99
N VAL A 272 5.88 -26.87 15.18
CA VAL A 272 7.17 -26.17 15.03
C VAL A 272 7.24 -25.38 13.72
N VAL A 273 6.44 -25.78 12.72
CA VAL A 273 6.41 -25.09 11.42
C VAL A 273 5.89 -23.67 11.60
N PRO A 274 6.67 -22.64 11.21
CA PRO A 274 6.23 -21.26 11.34
C PRO A 274 5.10 -20.95 10.36
N ASN A 275 4.27 -19.98 10.75
CA ASN A 275 3.30 -19.37 9.87
C ASN A 275 3.98 -18.84 8.60
N GLY A 276 3.39 -19.11 7.43
CA GLY A 276 3.99 -18.75 6.16
C GLY A 276 3.03 -18.90 4.99
N PHE A 277 3.54 -18.71 3.77
CA PHE A 277 2.71 -18.88 2.58
C PHE A 277 2.58 -20.35 2.21
N TYR A 278 3.68 -21.10 2.33
CA TYR A 278 3.72 -22.53 2.02
C TYR A 278 3.43 -23.35 3.27
N SER A 279 2.43 -24.23 3.21
CA SER A 279 2.16 -25.19 4.29
C SER A 279 3.24 -26.27 4.36
N LEU A 280 3.27 -27.00 5.48
CA LEU A 280 4.06 -28.23 5.61
C LEU A 280 3.71 -29.23 4.48
N ASP A 281 2.41 -29.41 4.19
CA ASP A 281 1.95 -30.30 3.12
C ASP A 281 2.47 -29.88 1.75
N ALA A 282 2.43 -28.59 1.45
CA ALA A 282 2.93 -28.05 0.18
C ALA A 282 4.45 -28.27 0.05
N MET A 283 5.21 -28.12 1.13
CA MET A 283 6.65 -28.37 1.17
C MET A 283 6.98 -29.86 0.98
N LEU A 284 6.23 -30.76 1.62
CA LEU A 284 6.42 -32.21 1.46
C LEU A 284 6.03 -32.67 0.06
N CYS A 285 4.88 -32.22 -0.44
CA CYS A 285 4.43 -32.53 -1.80
C CYS A 285 5.42 -31.99 -2.83
N GLU A 286 5.94 -30.77 -2.65
CA GLU A 286 7.01 -30.22 -3.49
C GLU A 286 8.22 -31.15 -3.52
N GLY A 287 8.73 -31.56 -2.35
CA GLY A 287 9.93 -32.38 -2.26
C GLY A 287 9.77 -33.73 -2.95
N VAL A 288 8.62 -34.39 -2.74
CA VAL A 288 8.29 -35.67 -3.39
C VAL A 288 8.16 -35.50 -4.90
N PHE A 289 7.40 -34.50 -5.34
CA PHE A 289 7.20 -34.22 -6.75
C PHE A 289 8.50 -33.85 -7.48
N ARG A 290 9.33 -33.03 -6.85
CA ARG A 290 10.66 -32.69 -7.36
C ARG A 290 11.57 -33.92 -7.43
N ALA A 291 11.48 -34.86 -6.48
CA ALA A 291 12.20 -36.13 -6.55
C ALA A 291 11.71 -37.01 -7.72
N LEU A 292 10.40 -37.11 -7.94
CA LEU A 292 9.80 -37.83 -9.07
C LEU A 292 10.18 -37.25 -10.43
N LEU A 293 10.44 -35.95 -10.50
CA LEU A 293 10.98 -35.27 -11.68
C LEU A 293 12.49 -35.47 -11.88
N GLY A 294 13.15 -36.31 -11.06
CA GLY A 294 14.58 -36.58 -11.14
C GLY A 294 15.47 -35.48 -10.56
N ALA A 295 14.91 -34.59 -9.73
CA ALA A 295 15.58 -33.40 -9.21
C ALA A 295 15.62 -33.36 -7.68
N ALA A 296 15.84 -34.50 -7.01
CA ALA A 296 15.66 -34.70 -5.57
C ALA A 296 16.41 -33.74 -4.61
N ARG A 297 17.48 -33.05 -5.03
CA ARG A 297 18.17 -32.03 -4.22
C ARG A 297 17.41 -30.70 -4.25
N ALA A 298 17.50 -29.88 -3.20
CA ALA A 298 16.85 -28.56 -3.17
C ALA A 298 17.26 -27.68 -4.37
N GLU A 299 18.55 -27.70 -4.74
CA GLU A 299 19.07 -27.05 -5.97
C GLU A 299 18.35 -27.48 -7.25
N GLY A 300 17.77 -28.68 -7.26
CA GLY A 300 16.97 -29.21 -8.36
C GLY A 300 15.71 -28.39 -8.66
N ALA A 301 15.19 -27.63 -7.69
CA ALA A 301 14.07 -26.72 -7.90
C ALA A 301 14.37 -25.66 -8.96
N THR A 302 15.64 -25.30 -9.17
CA THR A 302 16.05 -24.34 -10.22
C THR A 302 15.82 -24.83 -11.65
N ARG A 303 15.61 -26.14 -11.83
CA ARG A 303 15.36 -26.78 -13.14
C ARG A 303 13.88 -27.01 -13.44
N ILE A 304 13.00 -26.70 -12.50
CA ILE A 304 11.56 -26.92 -12.61
C ILE A 304 10.89 -25.55 -12.73
N ASP A 305 9.97 -25.38 -13.68
CA ASP A 305 9.17 -24.15 -13.76
C ASP A 305 8.31 -24.03 -12.49
N PRO A 306 8.55 -23.00 -11.66
CA PRO A 306 7.88 -22.89 -10.38
C PRO A 306 6.40 -22.53 -10.53
N VAL A 307 5.97 -21.91 -11.63
CA VAL A 307 4.54 -21.65 -11.89
C VAL A 307 3.83 -22.93 -12.30
N ALA A 308 4.48 -23.76 -13.13
CA ALA A 308 3.96 -25.07 -13.51
C ALA A 308 3.79 -26.00 -12.29
N LEU A 309 4.82 -26.12 -11.45
CA LEU A 309 4.74 -26.94 -10.24
C LEU A 309 3.79 -26.33 -9.19
N GLY A 310 3.77 -24.99 -9.06
CA GLY A 310 2.85 -24.28 -8.18
C GLY A 310 1.39 -24.63 -8.49
N ARG A 311 1.02 -24.69 -9.77
CA ARG A 311 -0.32 -25.10 -10.20
C ARG A 311 -0.70 -26.52 -9.75
N VAL A 312 0.25 -27.45 -9.79
CA VAL A 312 0.04 -28.83 -9.31
C VAL A 312 -0.10 -28.88 -7.79
N LEU A 313 0.51 -27.95 -7.06
CA LEU A 313 0.38 -27.79 -5.62
C LEU A 313 -0.86 -26.97 -5.19
N GLY A 314 -1.60 -26.39 -6.14
CA GLY A 314 -2.72 -25.48 -5.85
C GLY A 314 -2.27 -24.09 -5.37
N LEU A 315 -1.06 -23.66 -5.75
CA LEU A 315 -0.49 -22.37 -5.40
C LEU A 315 -0.21 -21.56 -6.67
N ASP A 316 0.03 -20.26 -6.52
CA ASP A 316 0.46 -19.38 -7.62
C ASP A 316 1.87 -19.73 -8.12
N ARG A 317 2.72 -20.27 -7.24
CA ARG A 317 4.10 -20.66 -7.51
C ARG A 317 4.57 -21.72 -6.50
N ALA A 318 5.48 -22.60 -6.88
CA ALA A 318 6.17 -23.53 -5.98
C ALA A 318 7.31 -22.83 -5.19
N PRO A 319 7.68 -23.33 -4.00
CA PRO A 319 8.81 -22.80 -3.25
C PRO A 319 10.14 -23.01 -4.01
N GLU A 320 11.01 -22.01 -3.97
CA GLU A 320 12.33 -22.03 -4.62
C GLU A 320 13.45 -22.30 -3.58
N VAL A 321 14.70 -22.45 -4.03
CA VAL A 321 15.85 -22.81 -3.17
C VAL A 321 16.04 -21.90 -1.95
N LYS A 322 15.67 -20.61 -2.02
CA LYS A 322 15.77 -19.70 -0.87
C LYS A 322 14.61 -19.85 0.12
N THR A 323 13.57 -20.55 -0.28
CA THR A 323 12.34 -20.76 0.47
C THR A 323 12.32 -22.15 1.13
N ILE A 324 12.89 -23.15 0.46
CA ILE A 324 13.16 -24.50 0.98
C ILE A 324 14.34 -24.44 1.95
#